data_AF-A0A0C2F4J7-F1
#
_entry.id   AF-A0A0C2F4J7-F1
#
_cell.length_a   1.000
_cell.length_b   1.000
_cell.length_c   1.000
_cell.angle_alpha   90.00
_cell.angle_beta   90.00
_cell.angle_gamma   90.00
#
_symmetry.space_group_name_H-M   'P 1'
#
loop_
_entity.id
_entity.type
_entity.pdbx_description
1 polymer ?
#
loop_
_entity_poly.entity_id
_entity_poly.type
_entity_poly.pdbx_seq_one_letter_code
_entity_poly.pdbx_strand_id
1 'polypeptide(L)'
;MKSELISASATRRWLQPIADTSNLRNGVGRPWEIYHAGQYANSTVLDVFTKNGYAGAYASYFGLSPDLGAGFAILSHDTSGTAADLNAYADIVSLALLDLEALAAAEAAAYYSGNYTGQSGNGDTAVIQSPSDGYGFVVADLVVDGIDLRNQTAFAANIELENLDFRIYPSNVVQGTKHLFVAVFQDKKAPVDADTPTCITWQEVGSLGENIADQFIFDTDRTTGLAQSLSVLGRRSTLMRGAS
;
A
#
# COMPACT_ATOMS: atom_id res chain seq x y z
N MET A 1 -2.23 12.12 -8.18
CA MET A 1 -2.35 12.81 -9.50
C MET A 1 -3.01 14.16 -9.37
N LYS A 2 -2.66 15.11 -10.24
CA LYS A 2 -3.29 16.44 -10.29
C LYS A 2 -4.47 16.45 -11.26
N SER A 3 -5.49 17.24 -10.95
CA SER A 3 -6.73 17.38 -11.72
C SER A 3 -7.02 18.87 -11.90
N GLU A 4 -6.41 19.46 -12.92
CA GLU A 4 -6.46 20.92 -13.18
C GLU A 4 -7.39 21.28 -14.34
N LEU A 5 -7.64 20.34 -15.26
CA LEU A 5 -8.47 20.56 -16.47
C LEU A 5 -9.92 20.14 -16.30
N ILE A 6 -10.19 19.16 -15.44
CA ILE A 6 -11.54 18.64 -15.15
C ILE A 6 -11.68 18.45 -13.63
N SER A 7 -12.88 18.16 -13.13
CA SER A 7 -13.06 17.92 -11.71
C SER A 7 -12.30 16.66 -11.26
N ALA A 8 -11.83 16.65 -10.01
CA ALA A 8 -11.15 15.49 -9.43
C ALA A 8 -11.99 14.20 -9.49
N SER A 9 -13.33 14.31 -9.37
CA SER A 9 -14.24 13.18 -9.53
C SER A 9 -14.28 12.66 -10.97
N ALA A 10 -14.24 13.55 -11.97
CA ALA A 10 -14.18 13.15 -13.37
C ALA A 10 -12.83 12.51 -13.71
N THR A 11 -11.71 13.07 -13.23
CA THR A 11 -10.38 12.45 -13.40
C THR A 11 -10.32 11.05 -12.79
N ARG A 12 -10.81 10.86 -11.56
CA ARG A 12 -10.86 9.51 -10.96
C ARG A 12 -11.68 8.54 -11.81
N ARG A 13 -12.85 8.95 -12.30
CA ARG A 13 -13.69 8.11 -13.17
C ARG A 13 -13.00 7.76 -14.50
N TRP A 14 -12.14 8.63 -15.02
CA TRP A 14 -11.34 8.37 -16.22
C TRP A 14 -10.20 7.37 -15.98
N LEU A 15 -9.71 7.28 -14.75
CA LEU A 15 -8.62 6.40 -14.31
C LEU A 15 -9.16 5.18 -13.57
N GLN A 16 -10.22 4.59 -14.14
CA GLN A 16 -10.76 3.32 -13.70
C GLN A 16 -10.89 2.40 -14.92
N PRO A 17 -10.60 1.09 -14.78
CA PRO A 17 -10.98 0.11 -15.78
C PRO A 17 -12.50 0.14 -16.03
N ILE A 18 -12.91 -0.09 -17.27
CA ILE A 18 -14.33 -0.31 -17.62
C ILE A 18 -14.63 -1.81 -17.64
N ALA A 19 -13.71 -2.60 -18.21
CA ALA A 19 -13.87 -4.03 -18.36
C ALA A 19 -12.50 -4.69 -18.48
N ASP A 20 -12.38 -5.88 -17.90
CA ASP A 20 -11.26 -6.76 -18.15
C ASP A 20 -11.45 -7.49 -19.49
N THR A 21 -10.34 -7.88 -20.10
CA THR A 21 -10.37 -8.76 -21.27
C THR A 21 -10.41 -10.23 -20.86
N SER A 22 -10.47 -11.16 -21.83
CA SER A 22 -10.27 -12.58 -21.54
C SER A 22 -8.84 -12.92 -21.07
N ASN A 23 -7.92 -11.95 -21.09
CA ASN A 23 -6.61 -12.03 -20.47
C ASN A 23 -6.61 -11.20 -19.19
N LEU A 24 -6.44 -11.86 -18.04
CA LEU A 24 -6.41 -11.21 -16.72
C LEU A 24 -5.28 -10.18 -16.54
N ARG A 25 -4.31 -10.14 -17.48
CA ARG A 25 -3.26 -9.11 -17.50
C ARG A 25 -3.67 -7.83 -18.21
N ASN A 26 -4.83 -7.80 -18.87
CA ASN A 26 -5.24 -6.68 -19.71
C ASN A 26 -6.67 -6.23 -19.40
N GLY A 27 -6.84 -4.92 -19.24
CA GLY A 27 -8.10 -4.23 -19.10
C GLY A 27 -8.29 -3.12 -20.13
N VAL A 28 -9.52 -2.65 -20.26
CA VAL A 28 -9.92 -1.57 -21.17
C VAL A 28 -10.50 -0.42 -20.36
N GLY A 29 -10.00 0.80 -20.57
CA GLY A 29 -10.46 2.03 -19.94
C GLY A 29 -11.00 3.06 -20.93
N ARG A 30 -11.07 4.34 -20.52
CA ARG A 30 -11.51 5.48 -21.35
C ARG A 30 -10.38 6.49 -21.55
N PRO A 31 -9.59 6.45 -22.65
CA PRO A 31 -9.52 5.48 -23.75
C PRO A 31 -8.38 4.44 -23.59
N TRP A 32 -8.04 4.12 -22.34
CA TRP A 32 -6.80 3.44 -21.96
C TRP A 32 -6.73 1.96 -22.35
N GLU A 33 -5.54 1.53 -22.73
CA GLU A 33 -5.09 0.14 -22.66
C GLU A 33 -4.48 -0.06 -21.27
N ILE A 34 -5.03 -0.96 -20.44
CA ILE A 34 -4.61 -1.12 -19.05
C ILE A 34 -3.86 -2.43 -18.93
N TYR A 35 -2.63 -2.37 -18.43
CA TYR A 35 -1.85 -3.57 -18.10
C TYR A 35 -1.83 -3.77 -16.59
N HIS A 36 -2.26 -4.95 -16.17
CA HIS A 36 -2.21 -5.41 -14.79
C HIS A 36 -0.87 -6.11 -14.57
N ALA A 37 0.05 -5.38 -13.94
CA ALA A 37 1.35 -5.90 -13.55
C ALA A 37 1.25 -6.53 -12.15
N GLY A 38 1.95 -7.64 -11.96
CA GLY A 38 1.77 -8.52 -10.79
C GLY A 38 2.13 -9.95 -11.20
N GLN A 39 2.77 -10.68 -10.29
CA GLN A 39 3.29 -12.02 -10.59
C GLN A 39 2.25 -13.12 -10.33
N TYR A 40 1.41 -12.97 -9.31
CA TYR A 40 0.54 -14.02 -8.80
C TYR A 40 -0.75 -13.47 -8.18
N ALA A 41 -1.74 -14.34 -7.93
CA ALA A 41 -3.00 -13.95 -7.26
C ALA A 41 -2.81 -13.36 -5.85
N ASN A 42 -1.63 -13.56 -5.24
CA ASN A 42 -1.27 -13.04 -3.93
C ASN A 42 -0.32 -11.83 -3.97
N SER A 43 0.05 -11.32 -5.15
CA SER A 43 0.78 -10.05 -5.26
C SER A 43 -0.20 -8.89 -5.42
N THR A 44 0.21 -7.69 -5.00
CA THR A 44 -0.46 -6.47 -5.42
C THR A 44 -0.54 -6.43 -6.95
N VAL A 45 -1.69 -6.00 -7.45
CA VAL A 45 -1.87 -5.73 -8.86
C VAL A 45 -1.62 -4.24 -9.07
N LEU A 46 -0.61 -3.94 -9.87
CA LEU A 46 -0.29 -2.58 -10.29
C LEU A 46 -0.90 -2.32 -11.67
N ASP A 47 -1.83 -1.38 -11.72
CA ASP A 47 -2.42 -0.96 -12.99
C ASP A 47 -1.56 0.13 -13.66
N VAL A 48 -1.15 -0.15 -14.89
CA VAL A 48 -0.50 0.83 -15.76
C VAL A 48 -1.44 1.17 -16.91
N PHE A 49 -1.96 2.40 -16.88
CA PHE A 49 -2.83 2.97 -17.89
C PHE A 49 -1.97 3.50 -19.02
N THR A 50 -2.08 2.88 -20.19
CA THR A 50 -1.24 3.16 -21.34
C THR A 50 -2.01 3.62 -22.55
N LYS A 51 -1.31 4.32 -23.44
CA LYS A 51 -1.75 4.51 -24.81
C LYS A 51 -0.56 4.75 -25.71
N ASN A 52 -0.63 4.19 -26.90
CA ASN A 52 0.28 4.48 -28.00
C ASN A 52 -0.40 5.25 -29.13
N GLY A 53 0.42 5.80 -30.02
CA GLY A 53 -0.03 6.53 -31.20
C GLY A 53 1.06 6.63 -32.24
N TYR A 54 0.66 6.67 -33.51
CA TYR A 54 1.53 6.71 -34.67
C TYR A 54 1.05 7.77 -35.67
N ALA A 55 1.98 8.55 -36.21
CA ALA A 55 1.70 9.54 -37.26
C ALA A 55 2.90 9.67 -38.20
N GLY A 56 2.84 9.01 -39.38
CA GLY A 56 3.95 8.99 -40.33
C GLY A 56 5.21 8.37 -39.72
N ALA A 57 6.28 9.17 -39.59
CA ALA A 57 7.54 8.78 -38.98
C ALA A 57 7.57 8.87 -37.44
N TYR A 58 6.51 9.43 -36.83
CA TYR A 58 6.45 9.71 -35.40
C TYR A 58 5.70 8.60 -34.66
N ALA A 59 6.25 8.20 -33.51
CA ALA A 59 5.56 7.32 -32.56
C ALA A 59 5.54 7.95 -31.17
N SER A 60 4.51 7.62 -30.41
CA SER A 60 4.38 7.98 -29.00
C SER A 60 3.86 6.80 -28.20
N TYR A 61 4.33 6.68 -26.97
CA TYR A 61 3.82 5.71 -26.01
C TYR A 61 3.88 6.36 -24.62
N PHE A 62 2.78 6.36 -23.89
CA PHE A 62 2.78 6.84 -22.52
C PHE A 62 2.08 5.86 -21.60
N GLY A 63 2.51 5.87 -20.34
CA GLY A 63 2.02 4.99 -19.29
C GLY A 63 1.90 5.75 -17.97
N LEU A 64 0.90 5.39 -17.17
CA LEU A 64 0.56 6.06 -15.93
C LEU A 64 0.10 5.04 -14.91
N SER A 65 0.74 5.02 -13.75
CA SER A 65 0.26 4.27 -12.58
C SER A 65 -0.37 5.24 -11.58
N PRO A 66 -1.70 5.23 -11.43
CA PRO A 66 -2.39 6.07 -10.47
C PRO A 66 -1.95 5.86 -9.03
N ASP A 67 -1.72 4.62 -8.64
CA ASP A 67 -1.41 4.23 -7.26
C ASP A 67 -0.03 4.73 -6.84
N LEU A 68 0.94 4.69 -7.77
CA LEU A 68 2.28 5.23 -7.53
C LEU A 68 2.37 6.74 -7.75
N GLY A 69 1.36 7.35 -8.39
CA GLY A 69 1.44 8.74 -8.82
C GLY A 69 2.58 9.01 -9.81
N ALA A 70 3.03 7.98 -10.52
CA ALA A 70 4.17 7.98 -11.42
C ALA A 70 3.77 7.53 -12.84
N GLY A 71 4.62 7.81 -13.82
CA GLY A 71 4.36 7.44 -15.21
C GLY A 71 5.53 7.79 -16.12
N PHE A 72 5.35 7.53 -17.40
CA PHE A 72 6.35 7.78 -18.44
C PHE A 72 5.72 8.27 -19.73
N ALA A 73 6.54 8.92 -20.56
CA ALA A 73 6.21 9.26 -21.92
C ALA A 73 7.45 9.02 -22.81
N ILE A 74 7.26 8.24 -23.87
CA ILE A 74 8.27 7.92 -24.88
C ILE A 74 7.79 8.55 -26.18
N LEU A 75 8.65 9.37 -26.78
CA LEU A 75 8.40 10.02 -28.07
C LEU A 75 9.56 9.66 -29.00
N SER A 76 9.25 9.27 -30.22
CA SER A 76 10.27 8.95 -31.22
C SER A 76 9.90 9.49 -32.60
N HIS A 77 10.95 9.62 -33.41
CA HIS A 77 10.86 9.93 -34.83
C HIS A 77 11.92 9.10 -35.55
N ASP A 78 11.52 8.43 -36.62
CA ASP A 78 12.45 7.63 -37.44
C ASP A 78 12.70 8.29 -38.80
N THR A 79 13.98 8.50 -39.12
CA THR A 79 14.44 9.00 -40.41
C THR A 79 14.11 8.09 -41.59
N SER A 80 13.76 6.82 -41.36
CA SER A 80 13.27 5.88 -42.38
C SER A 80 11.90 6.29 -42.96
N GLY A 81 11.18 7.20 -42.29
CA GLY A 81 9.83 7.61 -42.66
C GLY A 81 8.73 6.74 -42.06
N THR A 82 9.08 5.66 -41.34
CA THR A 82 8.13 4.74 -40.70
C THR A 82 8.24 4.82 -39.19
N ALA A 83 7.14 5.04 -38.49
CA ALA A 83 7.14 5.12 -37.04
C ALA A 83 7.74 3.86 -36.38
N ALA A 84 8.62 4.07 -35.39
CA ALA A 84 9.24 2.98 -34.65
C ALA A 84 8.23 2.26 -33.75
N ASP A 85 8.36 0.93 -33.63
CA ASP A 85 7.65 0.18 -32.61
C ASP A 85 8.25 0.47 -31.22
N LEU A 86 7.42 0.98 -30.31
CA LEU A 86 7.84 1.40 -28.97
C LEU A 86 7.56 0.35 -27.88
N ASN A 87 6.96 -0.81 -28.21
CA ASN A 87 6.53 -1.79 -27.20
C ASN A 87 7.68 -2.26 -26.29
N ALA A 88 8.84 -2.63 -26.84
CA ALA A 88 9.99 -3.08 -26.04
C ALA A 88 10.51 -1.99 -25.07
N TYR A 89 10.41 -0.71 -25.45
CA TYR A 89 10.78 0.40 -24.57
C TYR A 89 9.75 0.61 -23.47
N ALA A 90 8.47 0.50 -23.81
CA ALA A 90 7.38 0.59 -22.84
C ALA A 90 7.47 -0.54 -21.79
N ASP A 91 7.85 -1.76 -22.19
CA ASP A 91 8.07 -2.89 -21.28
C ASP A 91 9.18 -2.58 -20.26
N ILE A 92 10.33 -2.09 -20.72
CA ILE A 92 11.47 -1.75 -19.86
C ILE A 92 11.08 -0.67 -18.84
N VAL A 93 10.40 0.39 -19.28
CA VAL A 93 10.02 1.49 -18.38
C VAL A 93 8.88 1.07 -17.43
N SER A 94 8.00 0.17 -17.87
CA SER A 94 6.95 -0.39 -17.00
C SER A 94 7.52 -1.29 -15.90
N LEU A 95 8.60 -2.02 -16.16
CA LEU A 95 9.33 -2.76 -15.12
C LEU A 95 9.91 -1.81 -14.06
N ALA A 96 10.47 -0.66 -14.48
CA ALA A 96 10.98 0.34 -13.54
C ALA A 96 9.88 0.93 -12.64
N LEU A 97 8.61 0.98 -13.09
CA LEU A 97 7.50 1.37 -12.24
C LEU A 97 7.21 0.34 -11.14
N LEU A 98 7.38 -0.96 -11.41
CA LEU A 98 7.23 -2.00 -10.39
C LEU A 98 8.29 -1.90 -9.30
N ASP A 99 9.52 -1.53 -9.67
CA ASP A 99 10.61 -1.35 -8.70
C ASP A 99 10.32 -0.21 -7.70
N LEU A 100 9.48 0.77 -8.07
CA LEU A 100 9.06 1.83 -7.14
C LEU A 100 8.29 1.30 -5.94
N GLU A 101 7.52 0.22 -6.09
CA GLU A 101 6.78 -0.39 -4.98
C GLU A 101 7.75 -1.03 -3.98
N ALA A 102 8.75 -1.76 -4.47
CA ALA A 102 9.78 -2.35 -3.62
C ALA A 102 10.61 -1.28 -2.90
N LEU A 103 10.95 -0.19 -3.59
CA LEU A 103 11.63 0.96 -2.99
C LEU A 103 10.76 1.63 -1.92
N ALA A 104 9.48 1.88 -2.20
CA ALA A 104 8.55 2.47 -1.26
C ALA A 104 8.36 1.60 -0.01
N ALA A 105 8.31 0.27 -0.17
CA ALA A 105 8.24 -0.66 0.96
C ALA A 105 9.52 -0.61 1.81
N ALA A 106 10.70 -0.57 1.19
CA ALA A 106 11.98 -0.47 1.90
C ALA A 106 12.12 0.87 2.64
N GLU A 107 11.71 1.98 2.02
CA GLU A 107 11.65 3.29 2.66
C GLU A 107 10.66 3.30 3.82
N ALA A 108 9.44 2.80 3.63
CA ALA A 108 8.47 2.71 4.71
C ALA A 108 9.02 1.90 5.90
N ALA A 109 9.68 0.77 5.64
CA ALA A 109 10.32 -0.02 6.67
C ALA A 109 11.38 0.78 7.44
N ALA A 110 12.27 1.50 6.77
CA ALA A 110 13.28 2.33 7.44
C ALA A 110 12.64 3.45 8.29
N TYR A 111 11.51 4.00 7.84
CA TYR A 111 10.89 5.16 8.44
C TYR A 111 10.00 4.84 9.64
N TYR A 112 9.24 3.75 9.58
CA TYR A 112 8.19 3.42 10.56
C TYR A 112 8.49 2.19 11.43
N SER A 113 9.35 1.27 10.99
CA SER A 113 9.66 0.09 11.80
C SER A 113 10.52 0.43 13.01
N GLY A 114 10.41 -0.38 14.05
CA GLY A 114 11.21 -0.27 15.26
C GLY A 114 10.41 -0.44 16.54
N ASN A 115 11.09 -0.20 17.65
CA ASN A 115 10.52 -0.30 18.98
C ASN A 115 10.10 1.09 19.46
N TYR A 116 8.91 1.17 20.04
CA TYR A 116 8.36 2.37 20.63
C TYR A 116 8.06 2.10 22.10
N THR A 117 8.40 3.04 22.99
CA THR A 117 8.26 2.89 24.44
C THR A 117 7.61 4.11 25.07
N GLY A 118 6.85 3.89 26.14
CA GLY A 118 6.26 4.96 26.94
C GLY A 118 7.32 5.80 27.64
N GLN A 119 7.08 7.11 27.78
CA GLN A 119 8.03 8.03 28.43
C GLN A 119 8.17 7.82 29.95
N SER A 120 7.20 7.15 30.59
CA SER A 120 7.03 7.19 32.05
C SER A 120 7.12 5.82 32.74
N GLY A 121 8.00 4.91 32.28
CA GLY A 121 8.26 3.62 32.96
C GLY A 121 7.01 2.78 33.24
N ASN A 122 5.91 3.07 32.53
CA ASN A 122 4.58 2.50 32.73
C ASN A 122 4.45 1.12 32.06
N GLY A 123 5.52 0.65 31.42
CA GLY A 123 5.54 -0.62 30.70
C GLY A 123 4.90 -0.55 29.32
N ASP A 124 4.52 0.64 28.83
CA ASP A 124 3.93 0.77 27.50
C ASP A 124 5.00 0.52 26.43
N THR A 125 4.70 -0.38 25.50
CA THR A 125 5.59 -0.84 24.45
C THR A 125 4.83 -1.10 23.16
N ALA A 126 5.47 -0.85 22.03
CA ALA A 126 5.03 -1.35 20.74
C ALA A 126 6.23 -1.76 19.89
N VAL A 127 6.12 -2.88 19.19
CA VAL A 127 7.16 -3.37 18.28
C VAL A 127 6.55 -3.50 16.88
N ILE A 128 7.00 -2.63 15.98
CA ILE A 128 6.54 -2.55 14.59
C ILE A 128 7.60 -3.14 13.68
N GLN A 129 7.27 -4.20 12.96
CA GLN A 129 8.22 -4.96 12.14
C GLN A 129 7.82 -4.92 10.67
N SER A 130 8.82 -4.78 9.80
CA SER A 130 8.63 -5.07 8.38
C SER A 130 8.59 -6.60 8.21
N PRO A 131 7.50 -7.18 7.69
CA PRO A 131 7.42 -8.61 7.45
C PRO A 131 8.36 -9.03 6.32
N SER A 132 8.75 -10.30 6.34
CA SER A 132 9.38 -10.97 5.19
C SER A 132 8.33 -11.61 4.25
N ASP A 133 7.07 -11.68 4.68
CA ASP A 133 5.98 -12.45 4.08
C ASP A 133 4.74 -11.59 3.76
N GLY A 134 4.91 -10.59 2.89
CA GLY A 134 3.83 -9.77 2.33
C GLY A 134 3.92 -8.29 2.71
N TYR A 135 2.79 -7.58 2.59
CA TYR A 135 2.72 -6.14 2.78
C TYR A 135 2.21 -5.75 4.18
N GLY A 136 2.34 -4.45 4.51
CA GLY A 136 1.98 -3.89 5.82
C GLY A 136 3.07 -4.10 6.87
N PHE A 137 2.88 -3.53 8.06
CA PHE A 137 3.77 -3.77 9.21
C PHE A 137 3.13 -4.72 10.20
N VAL A 138 3.90 -5.68 10.68
CA VAL A 138 3.48 -6.58 11.76
C VAL A 138 3.63 -5.86 13.10
N VAL A 139 2.56 -5.85 13.89
CA VAL A 139 2.58 -5.40 15.28
C VAL A 139 2.89 -6.62 16.15
N ALA A 140 4.16 -6.77 16.50
CA ALA A 140 4.67 -7.94 17.23
C ALA A 140 4.43 -7.85 18.75
N ASP A 141 4.40 -6.64 19.29
CA ASP A 141 4.11 -6.35 20.68
C ASP A 141 3.31 -5.04 20.75
N LEU A 142 2.32 -4.97 21.63
CA LEU A 142 1.51 -3.77 21.82
C LEU A 142 0.87 -3.75 23.21
N VAL A 143 1.55 -3.09 24.15
CA VAL A 143 1.04 -2.78 25.48
C VAL A 143 0.89 -1.28 25.60
N VAL A 144 -0.33 -0.80 25.85
CA VAL A 144 -0.60 0.65 25.99
C VAL A 144 -1.60 0.86 27.12
N ASP A 145 -1.33 1.84 27.97
CA ASP A 145 -2.12 2.13 29.18
C ASP A 145 -2.26 0.88 30.09
N GLY A 146 -1.22 0.03 30.12
CA GLY A 146 -1.20 -1.23 30.89
C GLY A 146 -2.07 -2.36 30.32
N ILE A 147 -2.58 -2.23 29.08
CA ILE A 147 -3.40 -3.23 28.42
C ILE A 147 -2.61 -3.86 27.28
N ASP A 148 -2.53 -5.20 27.25
CA ASP A 148 -2.06 -5.95 26.09
C ASP A 148 -3.15 -5.92 24.99
N LEU A 149 -2.94 -5.04 24.02
CA LEU A 149 -3.89 -4.80 22.94
C LEU A 149 -3.84 -5.91 21.88
N ARG A 150 -2.73 -6.66 21.76
CA ARG A 150 -2.69 -7.84 20.89
C ARG A 150 -3.56 -8.94 21.47
N ASN A 151 -3.43 -9.23 22.76
CA ASN A 151 -4.26 -10.22 23.44
C ASN A 151 -5.76 -9.82 23.45
N GLN A 152 -6.06 -8.54 23.68
CA GLN A 152 -7.43 -8.04 23.57
C GLN A 152 -8.02 -8.26 22.18
N THR A 153 -7.24 -7.98 21.14
CA THR A 153 -7.65 -8.15 19.73
C THR A 153 -7.84 -9.63 19.40
N ALA A 154 -6.92 -10.50 19.81
CA ALA A 154 -7.01 -11.94 19.62
C ALA A 154 -8.30 -12.50 20.24
N PHE A 155 -8.60 -12.10 21.48
CA PHE A 155 -9.83 -12.49 22.16
C PHE A 155 -11.09 -12.01 21.42
N ALA A 156 -11.12 -10.75 20.97
CA ALA A 156 -12.27 -10.17 20.27
C ALA A 156 -12.49 -10.80 18.88
N ALA A 157 -11.41 -11.14 18.18
CA ALA A 157 -11.45 -11.81 16.88
C ALA A 157 -11.70 -13.32 16.99
N ASN A 158 -11.73 -13.88 18.21
CA ASN A 158 -11.77 -15.33 18.47
C ASN A 158 -10.63 -16.09 17.77
N ILE A 159 -9.40 -15.55 17.89
CA ILE A 159 -8.16 -16.11 17.32
C ILE A 159 -7.21 -16.42 18.49
N GLU A 160 -6.54 -17.57 18.47
CA GLU A 160 -5.46 -17.82 19.44
C GLU A 160 -4.34 -16.79 19.24
N LEU A 161 -3.83 -16.20 20.32
CA LEU A 161 -2.84 -15.12 20.23
C LEU A 161 -1.59 -15.48 19.40
N GLU A 162 -1.17 -16.75 19.43
CA GLU A 162 -0.05 -17.27 18.62
C GLU A 162 -0.33 -17.29 17.11
N ASN A 163 -1.61 -17.34 16.71
CA ASN A 163 -2.04 -17.39 15.32
C ASN A 163 -2.46 -16.02 14.79
N LEU A 164 -2.59 -15.00 15.65
CA LEU A 164 -2.99 -13.65 15.26
C LEU A 164 -1.90 -13.00 14.40
N ASP A 165 -2.21 -12.75 13.12
CA ASP A 165 -1.52 -11.78 12.30
C ASP A 165 -2.16 -10.40 12.50
N PHE A 166 -1.45 -9.53 13.21
CA PHE A 166 -1.86 -8.15 13.44
C PHE A 166 -1.01 -7.27 12.54
N ARG A 167 -1.59 -6.80 11.42
CA ARG A 167 -0.89 -5.92 10.48
C ARG A 167 -1.49 -4.52 10.46
N ILE A 168 -0.65 -3.51 10.28
CA ILE A 168 -1.07 -2.13 10.04
C ILE A 168 -0.63 -1.66 8.66
N TYR A 169 -1.49 -0.89 7.99
CA TYR A 169 -1.28 -0.39 6.63
C TYR A 169 -1.46 1.12 6.59
N PRO A 170 -0.68 1.85 5.77
CA PRO A 170 -0.88 3.28 5.60
C PRO A 170 -2.25 3.55 4.99
N SER A 171 -2.99 4.51 5.56
CA SER A 171 -4.34 4.89 5.07
C SER A 171 -4.33 6.02 4.04
N ASN A 172 -3.15 6.60 3.75
CA ASN A 172 -2.97 7.86 3.00
C ASN A 172 -3.66 9.09 3.62
N VAL A 173 -4.16 9.01 4.85
CA VAL A 173 -4.65 10.15 5.63
C VAL A 173 -3.50 10.77 6.40
N VAL A 174 -3.16 12.03 6.05
CA VAL A 174 -2.03 12.77 6.62
C VAL A 174 -2.50 14.14 7.11
N GLN A 175 -2.08 14.52 8.32
CA GLN A 175 -2.30 15.84 8.89
C GLN A 175 -0.98 16.41 9.44
N GLY A 176 -0.33 17.26 8.66
CA GLY A 176 1.00 17.77 9.02
C GLY A 176 2.02 16.63 9.02
N THR A 177 2.61 16.34 10.18
CA THR A 177 3.55 15.21 10.39
C THR A 177 2.86 13.94 10.88
N LYS A 178 1.53 13.97 11.06
CA LYS A 178 0.76 12.83 11.56
C LYS A 178 0.23 11.98 10.43
N HIS A 179 0.59 10.70 10.44
CA HIS A 179 0.24 9.73 9.42
C HIS A 179 -0.62 8.64 10.05
N LEU A 180 -1.83 8.45 9.52
CA LEU A 180 -2.76 7.43 10.01
C LEU A 180 -2.51 6.09 9.32
N PHE A 181 -2.48 5.04 10.12
CA PHE A 181 -2.41 3.64 9.73
C PHE A 181 -3.63 2.90 10.28
N VAL A 182 -4.11 1.94 9.52
CA VAL A 182 -5.27 1.10 9.86
C VAL A 182 -4.86 -0.35 10.02
N ALA A 183 -5.40 -1.04 11.00
CA ALA A 183 -5.10 -2.43 11.27
C ALA A 183 -6.01 -3.39 10.49
N VAL A 184 -5.45 -4.53 10.13
CA VAL A 184 -6.15 -5.69 9.59
C VAL A 184 -5.68 -6.92 10.37
N PHE A 185 -6.63 -7.76 10.76
CA PHE A 185 -6.39 -8.93 11.59
C PHE A 185 -6.66 -10.19 10.78
N GLN A 186 -5.81 -11.19 10.91
CA GLN A 186 -5.98 -12.48 10.25
C GLN A 186 -5.59 -13.62 11.18
N ASP A 187 -6.31 -14.74 11.07
CA ASP A 187 -5.89 -16.01 11.66
C ASP A 187 -4.97 -16.75 10.68
N LYS A 188 -3.70 -16.94 11.06
CA LYS A 188 -2.71 -17.67 10.25
C LYS A 188 -3.04 -19.16 10.08
N LYS A 189 -3.88 -19.73 10.94
CA LYS A 189 -4.35 -21.12 10.87
C LYS A 189 -5.73 -21.23 10.21
N ALA A 190 -6.31 -20.13 9.71
CA ALA A 190 -7.60 -20.18 9.02
C ALA A 190 -7.55 -21.23 7.88
N PRO A 191 -8.58 -22.10 7.76
CA PRO A 191 -8.61 -23.10 6.71
C PRO A 191 -8.54 -22.46 5.32
N VAL A 192 -7.66 -22.98 4.46
CA VAL A 192 -7.69 -22.67 3.04
C VAL A 192 -8.81 -23.51 2.42
N ASP A 193 -9.85 -22.88 1.88
CA ASP A 193 -10.92 -23.62 1.20
C ASP A 193 -10.41 -24.11 -0.15
N ALA A 194 -10.14 -25.42 -0.28
CA ALA A 194 -9.88 -26.10 -1.56
C ALA A 194 -8.93 -25.33 -2.53
N ASP A 195 -7.78 -24.87 -2.05
CA ASP A 195 -6.77 -24.07 -2.78
C ASP A 195 -7.25 -22.70 -3.31
N THR A 196 -8.44 -22.24 -2.89
CA THR A 196 -8.84 -20.84 -3.05
C THR A 196 -8.25 -20.00 -1.92
N PRO A 197 -7.54 -18.89 -2.20
CA PRO A 197 -7.11 -17.96 -1.15
C PRO A 197 -8.35 -17.24 -0.59
N THR A 198 -8.91 -17.76 0.49
CA THR A 198 -10.16 -17.29 1.12
C THR A 198 -9.95 -16.23 2.20
N CYS A 199 -8.77 -15.63 2.26
CA CYS A 199 -8.51 -14.51 3.16
C CYS A 199 -9.35 -13.29 2.73
N ILE A 200 -10.51 -13.13 3.36
CA ILE A 200 -11.45 -12.02 3.14
C ILE A 200 -11.36 -10.96 4.24
N THR A 201 -10.26 -10.92 5.00
CA THR A 201 -10.07 -10.00 6.14
C THR A 201 -10.16 -8.52 5.72
N TRP A 202 -9.96 -8.22 4.44
CA TRP A 202 -10.22 -6.91 3.84
C TRP A 202 -11.69 -6.47 3.90
N GLN A 203 -12.65 -7.39 4.06
CA GLN A 203 -14.08 -7.10 4.26
C GLN A 203 -14.40 -6.67 5.69
N GLU A 204 -13.54 -7.02 6.65
CA GLU A 204 -13.81 -6.95 8.09
C GLU A 204 -13.03 -5.84 8.80
N VAL A 205 -12.40 -4.93 8.04
CA VAL A 205 -11.65 -3.79 8.59
C VAL A 205 -12.56 -2.95 9.49
N GLY A 206 -12.16 -2.77 10.75
CA GLY A 206 -12.93 -2.02 11.75
C GLY A 206 -14.17 -2.73 12.31
N SER A 207 -14.39 -4.02 12.00
CA SER A 207 -15.58 -4.76 12.43
C SER A 207 -15.61 -5.15 13.91
N LEU A 208 -14.44 -5.22 14.57
CA LEU A 208 -14.31 -5.73 15.94
C LEU A 208 -14.72 -4.71 17.03
N GLY A 209 -15.09 -3.49 16.63
CA GLY A 209 -15.67 -2.46 17.51
C GLY A 209 -14.65 -1.52 18.17
N GLU A 210 -15.17 -0.52 18.88
CA GLU A 210 -14.45 0.69 19.32
C GLU A 210 -13.34 0.47 20.37
N ASN A 211 -13.26 -0.72 20.99
CA ASN A 211 -12.26 -1.01 22.02
C ASN A 211 -11.00 -1.70 21.46
N ILE A 212 -10.96 -1.97 20.16
CA ILE A 212 -9.87 -2.66 19.49
C ILE A 212 -8.90 -1.64 18.91
N ALA A 213 -7.60 -1.95 19.00
CA ALA A 213 -6.54 -1.13 18.46
C ALA A 213 -6.52 -1.24 16.93
N ASP A 214 -7.37 -0.50 16.23
CA ASP A 214 -7.49 -0.58 14.78
C ASP A 214 -6.91 0.63 14.04
N GLN A 215 -6.56 1.70 14.77
CA GLN A 215 -6.04 2.94 14.21
C GLN A 215 -4.79 3.40 14.95
N PHE A 216 -3.74 3.66 14.18
CA PHE A 216 -2.42 4.01 14.65
C PHE A 216 -1.98 5.32 14.01
N ILE A 217 -1.42 6.23 14.81
CA ILE A 217 -0.95 7.52 14.34
C ILE A 217 0.55 7.57 14.59
N PHE A 218 1.32 7.59 13.51
CA PHE A 218 2.74 7.93 13.59
C PHE A 218 2.91 9.43 13.47
N ASP A 219 3.70 10.03 14.36
CA ASP A 219 4.18 11.40 14.22
C ASP A 219 5.62 11.37 13.71
N THR A 220 5.88 12.04 12.60
CA THR A 220 7.14 11.97 11.87
C THR A 220 7.96 13.25 12.04
N ASP A 221 9.28 13.13 11.94
CA ASP A 221 10.14 14.30 11.86
C ASP A 221 9.87 15.07 10.57
N ARG A 222 9.69 16.38 10.65
CA ARG A 222 9.39 17.21 9.47
C ARG A 222 10.52 17.23 8.44
N THR A 223 11.76 17.01 8.86
CA THR A 223 12.94 17.11 8.00
C THR A 223 13.34 15.76 7.44
N THR A 224 13.42 14.75 8.29
CA THR A 224 13.88 13.42 7.91
C THR A 224 12.74 12.49 7.53
N GLY A 225 11.48 12.83 7.85
CA GLY A 225 10.30 11.97 7.67
C GLY A 225 10.25 10.78 8.63
N LEU A 226 11.28 10.60 9.45
CA LEU A 226 11.44 9.46 10.34
C LEU A 226 10.34 9.45 11.42
N ALA A 227 9.67 8.32 11.65
CA ALA A 227 8.73 8.23 12.75
C ALA A 227 9.45 8.47 14.09
N GLN A 228 8.92 9.41 14.88
CA GLN A 228 9.45 9.77 16.20
C GLN A 228 8.57 9.23 17.32
N SER A 229 7.27 9.08 17.06
CA SER A 229 6.32 8.56 18.02
C SER A 229 5.19 7.79 17.36
N LEU A 230 4.53 6.95 18.16
CA LEU A 230 3.37 6.16 17.81
C LEU A 230 2.30 6.37 18.87
N SER A 231 1.07 6.64 18.44
CA SER A 231 -0.11 6.67 19.30
C SER A 231 -1.17 5.72 18.76
N VAL A 232 -1.90 5.05 19.64
CA VAL A 232 -3.06 4.24 19.28
C VAL A 232 -4.31 5.08 19.52
N LEU A 233 -5.21 5.18 18.53
CA LEU A 233 -6.42 5.96 18.70
C LEU A 233 -7.28 5.36 19.82
N GLY A 234 -7.89 6.22 20.64
CA GLY A 234 -8.65 5.81 21.82
C GLY A 234 -7.80 5.48 23.06
N ARG A 235 -6.47 5.49 22.93
CA ARG A 235 -5.52 5.37 24.06
C ARG A 235 -4.92 6.72 24.43
N ARG A 236 -4.44 6.84 25.68
CA ARG A 236 -3.93 8.11 26.22
C ARG A 236 -2.44 8.26 26.02
N SER A 237 -1.70 7.16 26.13
CA SER A 237 -0.26 7.15 25.97
C SER A 237 0.19 7.37 24.52
N THR A 238 1.28 8.13 24.39
CA THR A 238 2.08 8.22 23.17
C THR A 238 3.42 7.53 23.45
N LEU A 239 3.80 6.60 22.57
CA LEU A 239 5.04 5.85 22.63
C LEU A 239 6.11 6.56 21.80
N MET A 240 7.28 6.80 22.36
CA MET A 240 8.41 7.39 21.63
C MET A 240 9.23 6.30 20.97
N ARG A 241 9.76 6.54 19.77
CA ARG A 241 10.67 5.61 19.13
C ARG A 241 11.94 5.47 19.98
N GLY A 242 12.34 4.25 20.26
CA GLY A 242 13.60 3.95 20.97
C GLY A 242 14.80 4.35 20.13
N ALA A 243 15.89 4.74 20.79
CA ALA A 243 17.18 4.90 20.13
C ALA A 243 17.66 3.52 19.66
N SER A 244 17.85 3.38 18.34
CA SER A 244 18.46 2.20 17.72
C SER A 244 19.94 2.08 18.05
#